data_AF-A0A4S2B1E6-F1
#
_entry.id   AF-A0A4S2B1E6-F1
#
_cell.length_a   1.000
_cell.length_b   1.000
_cell.length_c   1.000
_cell.angle_alpha   90.00
_cell.angle_beta   90.00
_cell.angle_gamma   90.00
#
_symmetry.space_group_name_H-M   'P 1'
#
loop_
_entity.id
_entity.type
_entity.pdbx_description
1 polymer ?
#
loop_
_entity_poly.entity_id
_entity_poly.type
_entity_poly.pdbx_seq_one_letter_code
_entity_poly.pdbx_strand_id
1 'polypeptide(L)' 'MSWITESNRQKHFKYAILCGFVGTFLFALGVAMGMEYKDHAYGGKWDWLDIAATVLGGLVGQILQVLFFTLVYLCL' A
#
# COMPACT_ATOMS: atom_id res chain seq x y z
N MET A 1 8.52 -9.16 -19.53
CA MET A 1 8.91 -8.67 -18.19
C MET A 1 7.66 -8.16 -17.48
N SER A 2 6.84 -9.04 -16.90
CA SER A 2 5.57 -8.65 -16.24
C SER A 2 5.71 -8.72 -14.72
N TRP A 3 6.67 -7.96 -14.19
CA TRP A 3 6.94 -7.90 -12.74
C TRP A 3 5.71 -7.49 -11.92
N ILE A 4 4.81 -6.67 -12.48
CA ILE A 4 3.59 -6.22 -11.80
C ILE A 4 2.38 -7.16 -11.99
N THR A 5 2.47 -8.12 -12.92
CA THR A 5 1.31 -8.94 -13.36
C THR A 5 1.43 -10.41 -12.95
N GLU A 6 2.63 -10.88 -12.57
CA GLU A 6 2.84 -12.28 -12.14
C GLU A 6 2.31 -12.60 -10.74
N SER A 7 2.21 -11.60 -9.86
CA SER A 7 1.69 -11.75 -8.49
C SER A 7 0.44 -10.90 -8.31
N ASN A 8 -0.34 -11.17 -7.26
CA ASN A 8 -1.44 -10.33 -6.78
C ASN A 8 -0.99 -8.88 -6.41
N ARG A 9 0.24 -8.46 -6.71
CA ARG A 9 0.82 -7.12 -6.54
C ARG A 9 -0.11 -5.96 -6.93
N GLN A 10 -0.90 -6.09 -7.99
CA GLN A 10 -1.89 -5.05 -8.33
C GLN A 10 -2.95 -4.86 -7.24
N LYS A 11 -3.37 -5.94 -6.57
CA LYS A 11 -4.26 -5.88 -5.42
C LYS A 11 -3.54 -5.26 -4.22
N HIS A 12 -2.30 -5.66 -3.96
CA HIS A 12 -1.48 -5.09 -2.89
C HIS A 12 -1.37 -3.56 -3.05
N PHE A 13 -1.09 -3.09 -4.26
CA PHE A 13 -1.03 -1.67 -4.58
C PHE A 13 -2.38 -0.96 -4.38
N LYS A 14 -3.48 -1.49 -4.95
CA LYS A 14 -4.81 -0.87 -4.86
C LYS A 14 -5.34 -0.78 -3.43
N TYR A 15 -5.21 -1.85 -2.65
CA TYR A 15 -5.66 -1.85 -1.24
C TYR A 15 -4.78 -0.95 -0.37
N ALA A 16 -3.48 -0.88 -0.66
CA ALA A 16 -2.59 0.01 0.07
C ALA A 16 -2.87 1.50 -0.16
N ILE A 17 -3.41 1.89 -1.32
CA ILE A 17 -3.87 3.27 -1.55
C ILE A 17 -4.97 3.64 -0.55
N LEU A 18 -5.95 2.77 -0.36
CA LEU A 18 -7.03 3.01 0.61
C LEU A 18 -6.48 3.05 2.05
N CYS A 19 -5.59 2.11 2.40
CA CYS A 19 -4.94 2.09 3.71
C CYS A 19 -4.10 3.36 3.95
N GLY A 20 -3.36 3.83 2.95
CA GLY A 20 -2.58 5.06 3.02
C GLY A 20 -3.46 6.31 3.11
N PHE A 21 -4.61 6.32 2.43
CA PHE A 21 -5.54 7.44 2.46
C PHE A 21 -6.24 7.61 3.80
N VAL A 22 -6.70 6.51 4.40
CA VAL A 22 -7.47 6.53 5.66
C VAL A 22 -6.54 6.51 6.88
N GLY A 23 -5.51 5.66 6.85
CA GLY A 23 -4.68 5.34 8.00
C GLY A 23 -3.31 6.00 8.02
N THR A 24 -2.90 6.69 6.94
CA THR A 24 -1.56 7.23 6.68
C THR A 24 -0.52 6.20 6.20
N PHE A 25 0.63 6.70 5.74
CA PHE A 25 1.74 5.89 5.24
C PHE A 25 2.27 4.86 6.24
N LEU A 26 2.34 5.20 7.53
CA LEU A 26 2.81 4.27 8.57
C LEU A 26 1.87 3.07 8.75
N PHE A 27 0.56 3.31 8.61
CA PHE A 27 -0.42 2.23 8.63
C PHE A 27 -0.26 1.31 7.40
N ALA A 28 -0.06 1.89 6.21
CA ALA A 28 0.21 1.10 5.01
C ALA A 28 1.51 0.27 5.10
N LEU A 29 2.56 0.79 5.75
CA LEU A 29 3.79 0.03 6.05
C LEU A 29 3.54 -1.15 6.98
N GLY A 30 2.75 -0.96 8.04
CA GLY A 30 2.35 -2.04 8.93
C GLY A 30 1.56 -3.13 8.20
N VAL A 31 0.64 -2.73 7.32
CA VAL A 31 -0.13 -3.67 6.46
C VAL A 31 0.79 -4.41 5.50
N ALA A 32 1.79 -3.75 4.90
CA ALA A 32 2.76 -4.39 4.00
C ALA A 32 3.52 -5.50 4.72
N MET A 33 4.10 -5.19 5.88
CA MET A 33 4.85 -6.17 6.68
C MET A 33 3.95 -7.29 7.21
N GLY A 34 2.72 -6.97 7.63
CA GLY A 34 1.76 -7.94 8.16
C GLY A 34 1.24 -8.91 7.11
N MET A 35 0.98 -8.43 5.88
CA MET A 35 0.56 -9.28 4.77
C MET A 35 1.66 -10.23 4.34
N GLU A 36 2.90 -9.75 4.24
CA GLU A 36 4.04 -10.58 3.89
C GLU A 36 4.37 -11.61 4.99
N TYR A 37 4.33 -11.19 6.25
CA TYR A 37 4.50 -12.10 7.39
C TYR A 37 3.44 -13.21 7.39
N LYS A 38 2.18 -12.84 7.13
CA LYS A 38 1.08 -13.80 7.00
C LYS A 38 1.37 -14.78 5.87
N ASP A 39 1.71 -14.31 4.67
CA ASP A 39 1.98 -15.20 3.54
C ASP A 39 3.18 -16.14 3.83
N HIS A 40 4.21 -15.66 4.51
CA HIS A 40 5.33 -16.48 4.96
C HIS A 40 4.92 -17.54 6.00
N ALA A 41 4.08 -17.18 6.97
CA ALA A 41 3.58 -18.09 8.00
C ALA A 41 2.73 -19.25 7.43
N TYR A 42 2.05 -19.03 6.30
CA TYR A 42 1.29 -20.08 5.60
C TYR A 42 2.14 -20.88 4.58
N GLY A 43 3.48 -20.79 4.65
CA GLY A 43 4.39 -21.54 3.79
C GLY A 43 4.71 -20.86 2.46
N GLY A 44 4.31 -19.59 2.29
CA GLY A 44 4.71 -18.74 1.18
C GLY A 44 6.18 -18.31 1.26
N LYS A 45 6.75 -17.98 0.10
CA LYS A 45 8.10 -17.40 0.01
C LYS A 45 8.02 -15.92 0.31
N TRP A 46 9.00 -15.40 1.04
CA TRP A 46 9.13 -13.98 1.30
C TRP A 46 9.45 -13.22 0.01
N ASP A 47 8.57 -12.29 -0.37
CA ASP A 47 8.65 -11.47 -1.57
C ASP A 47 8.73 -9.97 -1.24
N TRP A 48 9.93 -9.42 -1.33
CA TRP A 48 10.18 -7.99 -1.14
C TRP A 48 9.45 -7.10 -2.15
N LEU A 49 9.03 -7.66 -3.29
CA LEU A 49 8.35 -6.93 -4.35
C LEU A 49 6.88 -6.70 -3.99
N ASP A 50 6.28 -7.60 -3.21
CA ASP A 50 4.91 -7.46 -2.70
C ASP A 50 4.87 -6.37 -1.62
N ILE A 51 5.89 -6.34 -0.74
CA ILE A 51 6.10 -5.22 0.20
C ILE A 51 6.29 -3.90 -0.56
N ALA A 52 7.17 -3.86 -1.56
CA ALA A 52 7.41 -2.63 -2.33
C ALA A 52 6.14 -2.13 -3.03
N ALA A 53 5.32 -3.03 -3.58
CA ALA A 53 4.04 -2.68 -4.19
C ALA A 53 3.05 -2.08 -3.17
N THR A 54 2.95 -2.66 -1.96
CA THR A 54 2.11 -2.10 -0.88
C THR A 54 2.64 -0.75 -0.41
N VAL A 55 3.95 -0.58 -0.24
CA VAL A 55 4.57 0.70 0.17
C VAL A 55 4.30 1.81 -0.85
N LEU A 56 4.46 1.51 -2.14
CA LEU A 56 4.16 2.46 -3.22
C LEU A 56 2.68 2.84 -3.25
N GLY A 57 1.77 1.89 -3.06
CA GLY A 57 0.35 2.17 -2.95
C GLY A 57 0.03 3.05 -1.73
N GLY A 58 0.66 2.78 -0.59
CA GLY A 58 0.55 3.58 0.63
C GLY A 58 1.02 5.02 0.45
N LEU A 59 2.14 5.24 -0.27
CA LEU A 59 2.63 6.58 -0.61
C LEU A 59 1.62 7.34 -1.48
N VAL A 60 1.06 6.69 -2.50
CA VAL A 60 0.02 7.28 -3.35
C VAL A 60 -1.22 7.64 -2.52
N GLY A 61 -1.64 6.75 -1.61
CA GLY A 61 -2.72 7.00 -0.66
C GLY A 61 -2.46 8.22 0.22
N GLN A 62 -1.25 8.36 0.77
CA GLN A 62 -0.85 9.50 1.59
C GLN A 62 -0.87 10.82 0.80
N ILE A 63 -0.39 10.81 -0.44
CA ILE A 63 -0.42 11.99 -1.32
C ILE A 63 -1.88 12.41 -1.56
N LEU A 64 -2.76 11.45 -1.88
CA LEU A 64 -4.19 11.72 -2.06
C LEU A 64 -4.84 12.26 -0.79
N GLN A 65 -4.46 11.75 0.39
CA GLN A 65 -4.96 12.23 1.68
C GLN A 65 -4.58 13.71 1.88
N VAL A 66 -3.31 14.05 1.69
CA VAL A 66 -2.80 15.42 1.84
C VAL A 66 -3.48 16.35 0.84
N LEU A 67 -3.61 15.95 -0.42
CA LEU A 67 -4.30 16.73 -1.45
C LEU A 67 -5.76 16.98 -1.09
N PHE A 68 -6.46 15.95 -0.61
CA PHE A 68 -7.85 16.07 -0.19
C PHE A 68 -8.01 17.08 0.95
N PHE A 69 -7.23 16.96 2.02
CA PHE A 69 -7.28 17.92 3.13
C PHE A 69 -6.88 19.34 2.71
N THR A 70 -5.89 19.47 1.82
CA THR A 70 -5.46 20.77 1.29
C THR A 70 -6.56 21.45 0.48
N LEU A 71 -7.26 20.70 -0.39
CA LEU A 71 -8.38 21.20 -1.18
C LEU A 71 -9.56 21.60 -0.30
N VAL A 72 -9.89 20.79 0.71
CA VAL A 72 -10.94 21.11 1.69
C VAL A 72 -10.59 22.38 2.45
N TYR A 73 -9.35 22.53 2.91
CA TYR A 73 -8.87 23.71 3.60
C TYR A 73 -8.91 24.98 2.73
N LEU A 74 -8.56 24.88 1.45
CA LEU A 74 -8.60 26.01 0.51
C LEU A 74 -10.05 26.45 0.18
N CYS A 75 -11.01 25.54 0.30
CA CYS A 75 -12.43 25.78 -0.02
C CYS A 75 -13.23 26.32 1.18
N LEU A 76 -12.67 26.26 2.39
CA LEU A 76 -13.24 26.72 3.66
C LEU A 76 -12.80 28.14 3.99
#